data_AF-A0A525BYG4-F1
#
_entry.id   AF-A0A525BYG4-F1
#
_cell.length_a   1.000
_cell.length_b   1.000
_cell.length_c   1.000
_cell.angle_alpha   90.00
_cell.angle_beta   90.00
_cell.angle_gamma   90.00
#
_symmetry.space_group_name_H-M   'P 1'
#
loop_
_entity.id
_entity.type
_entity.pdbx_description
1 polymer ?
#
loop_
_entity_poly.entity_id
_entity_poly.type
_entity_poly.pdbx_seq_one_letter_code
_entity_poly.pdbx_strand_id
1 'polypeptide(L)'
;METNEQRIVPYARLVLCAALLMAAWGCAPLVQETTPEVDMAHDFQPGDLFELAPASAMDMSESQDVSRTHDHRMSRIRDEQFAEIARSADFVLIGEAHTSPCDHIMQAKLLELIYQDRYTMRQANFAPVLGLEMVGVDYQPVLDRFNAGELSPADLELALDWADTWGHPFELYLPIFEKARELGVAVYALNVPPRVVRLYRTEGEENLDEQDRTYLPAQLIGPSEEQIEALQEEMERHGAMAQERGSTGFSPERFFRIQSLWDSMMAEQALRVARETNRQVVILAGQGHVEQGWGIPHRLETLAPGSEALLVVPWRGEEIEDDPGQVLFYCGLSHRSRLGFTLIWDLEANDGRGGALVEEVEPGSRAEAGGVVVGDLIIKAQGLEVDSMGVLHQAGMQAAQEDHILRLTVLRGGDEIGLEVDMASNDSESE
;
A
#
# COMPACT_ATOMS: atom_id res chain seq x y z
N MET A 1 17.44 26.07 64.82
CA MET A 1 18.67 25.29 65.00
C MET A 1 19.29 25.09 63.63
N GLU A 2 20.60 25.13 63.59
CA GLU A 2 21.37 25.53 62.42
C GLU A 2 21.54 24.46 61.32
N THR A 3 21.93 24.96 60.16
CA THR A 3 22.57 24.25 59.05
C THR A 3 23.99 23.79 59.39
N ASN A 4 24.49 22.73 58.74
CA ASN A 4 25.90 22.60 58.30
C ASN A 4 26.04 21.39 57.33
N GLU A 5 26.55 21.56 56.10
CA GLU A 5 27.96 21.52 55.63
C GLU A 5 28.37 20.13 55.07
N GLN A 6 28.78 20.01 53.79
CA GLN A 6 30.16 20.11 53.22
C GLN A 6 31.08 18.91 53.61
N ARG A 7 32.00 18.34 52.78
CA ARG A 7 32.59 18.71 51.47
C ARG A 7 33.46 17.55 50.86
N ILE A 8 33.54 17.47 49.51
CA ILE A 8 34.75 17.20 48.66
C ILE A 8 35.43 15.80 48.57
N VAL A 9 36.07 15.57 47.41
CA VAL A 9 36.78 14.38 46.86
C VAL A 9 38.32 14.53 46.95
N PRO A 10 39.14 13.45 46.86
CA PRO A 10 40.34 13.53 45.98
C PRO A 10 40.75 12.23 45.22
N TYR A 11 41.70 12.37 44.28
CA TYR A 11 42.24 11.37 43.32
C TYR A 11 43.50 10.58 43.78
N ALA A 12 43.67 9.33 43.30
CA ALA A 12 44.93 8.60 42.98
C ALA A 12 44.57 7.29 42.19
N ARG A 13 45.24 6.70 41.17
CA ARG A 13 46.49 6.87 40.36
C ARG A 13 47.75 6.05 40.77
N LEU A 14 48.35 5.36 39.77
CA LEU A 14 49.56 4.47 39.77
C LEU A 14 49.34 3.08 40.43
N VAL A 15 50.00 1.96 40.05
CA VAL A 15 51.41 1.69 39.62
C VAL A 15 51.52 0.79 38.35
N LEU A 16 52.73 0.60 37.82
CA LEU A 16 53.10 0.04 36.50
C LEU A 16 53.72 -1.40 36.49
N CYS A 17 53.61 -2.05 35.32
CA CYS A 17 54.57 -2.95 34.63
C CYS A 17 55.08 -4.28 35.21
N ALA A 18 54.83 -5.37 34.44
CA ALA A 18 55.85 -6.31 33.90
C ALA A 18 55.25 -7.19 32.78
N ALA A 19 56.02 -7.91 31.94
CA ALA A 19 56.79 -7.45 30.78
C ALA A 19 57.44 -8.63 29.99
N LEU A 20 57.21 -8.73 28.66
CA LEU A 20 58.07 -9.43 27.65
C LEU A 20 58.15 -11.00 27.75
N LEU A 21 58.53 -11.85 26.77
CA LEU A 21 58.76 -11.88 25.28
C LEU A 21 58.91 -13.39 24.90
N MET A 22 58.70 -13.98 23.70
CA MET A 22 58.21 -13.62 22.35
C MET A 22 56.94 -14.49 22.03
N ALA A 23 56.56 -15.07 20.86
CA ALA A 23 57.04 -15.27 19.46
C ALA A 23 55.83 -15.72 18.59
N ALA A 24 55.85 -15.87 17.25
CA ALA A 24 56.46 -15.14 16.13
C ALA A 24 55.89 -15.73 14.80
N TRP A 25 55.73 -14.91 13.74
CA TRP A 25 55.29 -15.25 12.37
C TRP A 25 53.79 -15.63 12.18
N GLY A 26 53.14 -15.01 11.18
CA GLY A 26 51.76 -15.27 10.75
C GLY A 26 51.14 -14.09 9.99
N CYS A 27 50.87 -14.26 8.70
CA CYS A 27 50.55 -13.21 7.72
C CYS A 27 49.21 -12.46 7.90
N ALA A 28 49.17 -11.24 7.34
CA ALA A 28 47.99 -10.55 6.76
C ALA A 28 46.89 -10.03 7.73
N PRO A 29 46.11 -9.01 7.32
CA PRO A 29 45.12 -8.36 8.20
C PRO A 29 43.82 -9.16 8.31
N LEU A 30 43.01 -8.85 9.33
CA LEU A 30 41.61 -9.25 9.32
C LEU A 30 40.92 -8.61 8.11
N VAL A 31 40.21 -9.43 7.35
CA VAL A 31 39.09 -8.95 6.54
C VAL A 31 38.03 -8.46 7.50
N GLN A 32 37.63 -7.19 7.39
CA GLN A 32 36.32 -6.80 7.88
C GLN A 32 35.31 -7.41 6.93
N GLU A 33 34.48 -8.33 7.44
CA GLU A 33 33.29 -8.79 6.73
C GLU A 33 32.32 -7.60 6.68
N THR A 34 32.45 -6.79 5.63
CA THR A 34 31.39 -5.88 5.22
C THR A 34 30.27 -6.74 4.65
N THR A 35 29.38 -7.21 5.51
CA THR A 35 28.03 -7.60 5.10
C THR A 35 27.41 -6.40 4.39
N PRO A 36 27.06 -6.48 3.10
CA PRO A 36 26.20 -5.48 2.51
C PRO A 36 24.82 -5.67 3.14
N GLU A 37 24.40 -4.73 3.99
CA GLU A 37 22.97 -4.43 4.06
C GLU A 37 22.59 -3.96 2.66
N VAL A 38 21.90 -4.83 1.92
CA VAL A 38 21.36 -4.48 0.61
C VAL A 38 20.12 -3.67 0.89
N ASP A 39 20.29 -2.36 0.98
CA ASP A 39 19.21 -1.40 1.10
C ASP A 39 18.44 -1.36 -0.22
N MET A 40 17.53 -2.33 -0.38
CA MET A 40 16.80 -2.61 -1.61
C MET A 40 15.97 -1.41 -2.08
N ALA A 41 15.51 -0.56 -1.15
CA ALA A 41 14.58 0.54 -1.45
C ALA A 41 15.18 1.57 -2.42
N HIS A 42 16.49 1.80 -2.41
CA HIS A 42 17.14 2.92 -3.09
C HIS A 42 17.27 2.81 -4.62
N ASP A 43 17.00 1.65 -5.23
CA ASP A 43 17.22 1.42 -6.69
C ASP A 43 15.90 1.36 -7.51
N PHE A 44 14.74 1.55 -6.87
CA PHE A 44 13.41 1.44 -7.50
C PHE A 44 12.80 2.79 -7.87
N GLN A 45 11.95 2.82 -8.91
CA GLN A 45 11.31 4.04 -9.40
C GLN A 45 9.77 3.94 -9.34
N PRO A 46 9.06 5.06 -9.08
CA PRO A 46 7.60 5.03 -8.94
C PRO A 46 6.88 4.45 -10.17
N GLY A 47 6.06 3.43 -9.96
CA GLY A 47 5.33 2.74 -11.01
C GLY A 47 6.10 1.64 -11.75
N ASP A 48 7.22 1.20 -11.18
CA ASP A 48 7.93 -0.02 -11.56
C ASP A 48 7.13 -1.28 -11.18
N LEU A 49 7.31 -2.34 -12.00
CA LEU A 49 6.65 -3.64 -11.85
C LEU A 49 7.70 -4.75 -11.72
N PHE A 50 7.42 -5.73 -10.86
CA PHE A 50 8.33 -6.84 -10.57
C PHE A 50 7.57 -8.17 -10.56
N GLU A 51 8.21 -9.22 -11.04
CA GLU A 51 7.75 -10.60 -10.99
C GLU A 51 8.66 -11.38 -10.05
N LEU A 52 8.08 -12.12 -9.10
CA LEU A 52 8.84 -13.01 -8.22
C LEU A 52 9.30 -14.22 -9.04
N ALA A 53 10.62 -14.34 -9.21
CA ALA A 53 11.19 -15.41 -10.00
C ALA A 53 10.86 -16.77 -9.34
N PRO A 54 10.16 -17.71 -10.01
CA PRO A 54 9.87 -19.00 -9.42
C PRO A 54 11.18 -19.73 -9.12
N ALA A 55 11.22 -20.48 -8.01
CA ALA A 55 12.39 -21.19 -7.52
C ALA A 55 12.83 -22.32 -8.48
N SER A 56 13.48 -21.93 -9.58
CA SER A 56 13.87 -22.83 -10.66
C SER A 56 14.89 -23.85 -10.17
N ALA A 57 14.59 -25.14 -10.35
CA ALA A 57 15.43 -26.22 -9.86
C ALA A 57 16.80 -26.17 -10.56
N MET A 58 17.83 -25.74 -9.83
CA MET A 58 19.21 -25.78 -10.31
C MET A 58 19.63 -27.22 -10.65
N ASP A 59 20.37 -27.36 -11.75
CA ASP A 59 20.91 -28.64 -12.19
C ASP A 59 21.87 -29.21 -11.14
N MET A 60 21.67 -30.48 -10.79
CA MET A 60 22.33 -31.15 -9.66
C MET A 60 23.71 -31.71 -10.05
N SER A 61 24.59 -30.85 -10.57
CA SER A 61 25.99 -31.20 -10.87
C SER A 61 26.99 -30.10 -10.47
N GLU A 62 27.92 -30.47 -9.58
CA GLU A 62 29.15 -29.74 -9.20
C GLU A 62 28.93 -28.29 -8.67
N SER A 63 29.04 -27.99 -7.37
CA SER A 63 29.78 -28.68 -6.31
C SER A 63 29.32 -28.24 -4.90
N GLN A 64 29.83 -28.89 -3.84
CA GLN A 64 29.44 -28.61 -2.45
C GLN A 64 30.23 -27.43 -1.87
N ASP A 65 29.54 -26.36 -1.48
CA ASP A 65 29.92 -25.56 -0.31
C ASP A 65 28.67 -25.14 0.48
N VAL A 66 28.84 -24.60 1.69
CA VAL A 66 27.82 -24.66 2.75
C VAL A 66 27.12 -23.32 3.03
N SER A 67 25.80 -23.42 3.23
CA SER A 67 24.89 -22.44 3.86
C SER A 67 24.16 -21.44 2.94
N ARG A 68 22.91 -21.79 2.65
CA ARG A 68 21.73 -20.93 2.51
C ARG A 68 21.95 -19.46 2.13
N THR A 69 21.69 -19.16 0.86
CA THR A 69 21.04 -17.92 0.43
C THR A 69 19.67 -18.29 -0.11
N HIS A 70 18.57 -17.85 0.51
CA HIS A 70 17.32 -17.71 -0.25
C HIS A 70 17.49 -16.43 -1.08
N ASP A 71 17.69 -16.59 -2.39
CA ASP A 71 18.02 -15.47 -3.29
C ASP A 71 16.70 -14.92 -3.86
N HIS A 72 15.87 -14.33 -2.99
CA HIS A 72 14.51 -13.81 -3.26
C HIS A 72 14.55 -12.60 -4.22
N ARG A 73 14.95 -12.83 -5.47
CA ARG A 73 15.14 -11.75 -6.45
C ARG A 73 13.84 -11.41 -7.15
N MET A 74 13.25 -10.28 -6.75
CA MET A 74 12.40 -9.49 -7.63
C MET A 74 13.07 -9.31 -8.98
N SER A 75 12.39 -9.71 -10.05
CA SER A 75 12.82 -9.42 -11.42
C SER A 75 11.97 -8.29 -11.97
N ARG A 76 12.59 -7.14 -12.28
CA ARG A 76 11.85 -5.99 -12.84
C ARG A 76 11.34 -6.35 -14.23
N ILE A 77 10.02 -6.37 -14.39
CA ILE A 77 9.36 -6.68 -15.65
C ILE A 77 9.05 -5.40 -16.43
N ARG A 78 8.74 -5.55 -17.72
CA ARG A 78 8.26 -4.43 -18.55
C ARG A 78 6.74 -4.43 -18.64
N ASP A 79 6.21 -3.26 -18.90
CA ASP A 79 4.81 -2.99 -19.22
C ASP A 79 4.21 -4.01 -20.21
N GLU A 80 4.93 -4.45 -21.26
CA GLU A 80 4.41 -5.46 -22.21
C GLU A 80 4.41 -6.89 -21.66
N GLN A 81 5.35 -7.24 -20.78
CA GLN A 81 5.45 -8.54 -20.12
C GLN A 81 4.34 -8.69 -19.06
N PHE A 82 4.11 -7.64 -18.26
CA PHE A 82 2.96 -7.58 -17.36
C PHE A 82 1.65 -7.77 -18.16
N ALA A 83 1.49 -7.04 -19.26
CA ALA A 83 0.30 -7.19 -20.11
C ALA A 83 0.18 -8.58 -20.75
N GLU A 84 1.26 -9.35 -20.95
CA GLU A 84 1.19 -10.75 -21.39
C GLU A 84 0.74 -11.68 -20.26
N ILE A 85 1.36 -11.62 -19.09
CA ILE A 85 1.00 -12.42 -17.90
C ILE A 85 -0.46 -12.17 -17.49
N ALA A 86 -0.87 -10.89 -17.44
CA ALA A 86 -2.23 -10.50 -17.11
C ALA A 86 -3.27 -10.91 -18.16
N ARG A 87 -2.88 -11.26 -19.39
CA ARG A 87 -3.80 -11.80 -20.42
C ARG A 87 -3.96 -13.32 -20.38
N SER A 88 -3.11 -14.04 -19.65
CA SER A 88 -3.23 -15.51 -19.47
C SER A 88 -4.17 -15.93 -18.35
N ALA A 89 -4.48 -15.05 -17.39
CA ALA A 89 -5.33 -15.37 -16.24
C ALA A 89 -6.84 -15.23 -16.53
N ASP A 90 -7.68 -15.98 -15.82
CA ASP A 90 -9.15 -15.79 -15.78
C ASP A 90 -9.53 -14.58 -14.90
N PHE A 91 -8.73 -14.34 -13.85
CA PHE A 91 -8.89 -13.25 -12.89
C PHE A 91 -7.58 -12.49 -12.69
N VAL A 92 -7.65 -11.16 -12.59
CA VAL A 92 -6.50 -10.30 -12.24
C VAL A 92 -6.88 -9.45 -11.05
N LEU A 93 -6.31 -9.71 -9.88
CA LEU A 93 -6.64 -9.03 -8.64
C LEU A 93 -5.57 -7.99 -8.33
N ILE A 94 -5.96 -6.71 -8.26
CA ILE A 94 -5.05 -5.59 -8.05
C ILE A 94 -5.31 -5.00 -6.65
N GLY A 95 -4.40 -5.34 -5.73
CA GLY A 95 -4.41 -4.86 -4.35
C GLY A 95 -4.14 -3.36 -4.25
N GLU A 96 -4.61 -2.75 -3.16
CA GLU A 96 -4.46 -1.32 -2.88
C GLU A 96 -4.56 -1.03 -1.37
N ALA A 97 -3.99 0.08 -0.90
CA ALA A 97 -4.27 0.61 0.43
C ALA A 97 -5.22 1.81 0.32
N HIS A 98 -6.44 1.73 0.89
CA HIS A 98 -7.62 2.57 0.61
C HIS A 98 -7.48 4.09 0.76
N THR A 99 -6.32 4.59 1.17
CA THR A 99 -5.99 6.01 1.35
C THR A 99 -4.80 6.45 0.48
N SER A 100 -4.25 5.56 -0.35
CA SER A 100 -3.06 5.76 -1.19
C SER A 100 -3.43 6.30 -2.58
N PRO A 101 -3.18 7.60 -2.87
CA PRO A 101 -3.40 8.12 -4.22
C PRO A 101 -2.46 7.46 -5.25
N CYS A 102 -1.33 6.89 -4.78
CA CYS A 102 -0.38 6.19 -5.64
C CYS A 102 -1.00 4.91 -6.19
N ASP A 103 -1.62 4.10 -5.32
CA ASP A 103 -2.15 2.79 -5.70
C ASP A 103 -3.29 2.95 -6.71
N HIS A 104 -4.19 3.93 -6.53
CA HIS A 104 -5.26 4.17 -7.50
C HIS A 104 -4.77 4.71 -8.86
N ILE A 105 -3.73 5.54 -8.86
CA ILE A 105 -3.03 5.95 -10.09
C ILE A 105 -2.41 4.73 -10.77
N MET A 106 -1.83 3.80 -10.00
CA MET A 106 -1.29 2.55 -10.53
C MET A 106 -2.38 1.57 -10.98
N GLN A 107 -3.52 1.45 -10.29
CA GLN A 107 -4.68 0.69 -10.76
C GLN A 107 -5.17 1.22 -12.11
N ALA A 108 -5.17 2.54 -12.32
CA ALA A 108 -5.47 3.14 -13.62
C ALA A 108 -4.38 2.84 -14.68
N LYS A 109 -3.08 2.87 -14.33
CA LYS A 109 -1.97 2.47 -15.23
C LYS A 109 -2.08 0.98 -15.61
N LEU A 110 -2.32 0.10 -14.65
CA LEU A 110 -2.44 -1.35 -14.82
C LEU A 110 -3.68 -1.70 -15.67
N LEU A 111 -4.81 -1.04 -15.42
CA LEU A 111 -6.01 -1.15 -16.26
C LEU A 111 -5.76 -0.67 -17.69
N GLU A 112 -4.94 0.37 -17.89
CA GLU A 112 -4.50 0.76 -19.23
C GLU A 112 -3.64 -0.32 -19.88
N LEU A 113 -2.61 -0.82 -19.18
CA LEU A 113 -1.67 -1.84 -19.66
C LEU A 113 -2.37 -3.12 -20.15
N ILE A 114 -3.34 -3.62 -19.37
CA ILE A 114 -4.16 -4.79 -19.71
C ILE A 114 -4.95 -4.59 -21.01
N TYR A 115 -5.18 -3.34 -21.43
CA TYR A 115 -5.99 -2.97 -22.61
C TYR A 115 -5.20 -2.31 -23.76
N GLN A 116 -3.90 -2.02 -23.61
CA GLN A 116 -3.14 -1.19 -24.55
C GLN A 116 -3.17 -1.71 -26.00
N ASP A 117 -2.96 -3.01 -26.25
CA ASP A 117 -3.00 -3.57 -27.61
C ASP A 117 -4.44 -3.84 -28.10
N ARG A 118 -5.19 -2.75 -28.30
CA ARG A 118 -6.56 -2.74 -28.84
C ARG A 118 -6.70 -3.47 -30.19
N TYR A 119 -5.61 -3.80 -30.89
CA TYR A 119 -5.61 -4.59 -32.12
C TYR A 119 -5.58 -6.10 -31.84
N THR A 120 -4.71 -6.57 -30.93
CA THR A 120 -4.71 -7.97 -30.46
C THR A 120 -5.97 -8.30 -29.65
N MET A 121 -6.43 -7.39 -28.77
CA MET A 121 -7.70 -7.53 -28.03
C MET A 121 -8.87 -7.87 -28.97
N ARG A 122 -8.98 -7.15 -30.10
CA ARG A 122 -10.02 -7.37 -31.13
C ARG A 122 -9.87 -8.67 -31.91
N GLN A 123 -8.66 -9.20 -32.08
CA GLN A 123 -8.44 -10.48 -32.75
C GLN A 123 -8.68 -11.68 -31.83
N ALA A 124 -8.34 -11.55 -30.55
CA ALA A 124 -8.59 -12.56 -29.52
C ALA A 124 -10.06 -12.60 -29.05
N ASN A 125 -10.89 -11.62 -29.43
CA ASN A 125 -12.18 -11.32 -28.80
C ASN A 125 -12.05 -11.12 -27.26
N PHE A 126 -10.85 -10.72 -26.82
CA PHE A 126 -10.52 -10.55 -25.42
C PHE A 126 -10.75 -9.09 -25.05
N ALA A 127 -11.63 -8.90 -24.06
CA ALA A 127 -11.90 -7.62 -23.43
C ALA A 127 -12.32 -7.96 -21.99
N PRO A 128 -11.51 -7.65 -20.97
CA PRO A 128 -11.91 -7.90 -19.59
C PRO A 128 -13.10 -7.02 -19.17
N VAL A 129 -13.49 -7.15 -17.91
CA VAL A 129 -14.39 -6.22 -17.21
C VAL A 129 -13.76 -5.85 -15.87
N LEU A 130 -14.17 -4.72 -15.28
CA LEU A 130 -13.68 -4.24 -13.99
C LEU A 130 -14.69 -4.60 -12.90
N GLY A 131 -14.26 -5.23 -11.82
CA GLY A 131 -15.04 -5.49 -10.62
C GLY A 131 -14.45 -4.72 -9.43
N LEU A 132 -15.32 -4.14 -8.60
CA LEU A 132 -14.93 -3.29 -7.48
C LEU A 132 -15.42 -3.88 -6.14
N GLU A 133 -14.52 -3.99 -5.15
CA GLU A 133 -14.88 -4.17 -3.75
C GLU A 133 -15.76 -3.02 -3.24
N MET A 134 -15.41 -1.80 -3.63
CA MET A 134 -15.91 -0.54 -3.06
C MET A 134 -17.40 -0.26 -3.35
N VAL A 135 -18.07 -1.13 -4.11
CA VAL A 135 -19.46 -0.96 -4.53
C VAL A 135 -20.26 -2.22 -4.21
N GLY A 136 -21.32 -2.04 -3.42
CA GLY A 136 -22.30 -3.08 -3.13
C GLY A 136 -23.13 -3.46 -4.36
N VAL A 137 -23.49 -4.74 -4.49
CA VAL A 137 -24.27 -5.24 -5.65
C VAL A 137 -25.64 -4.57 -5.84
N ASP A 138 -26.18 -3.91 -4.82
CA ASP A 138 -27.39 -3.09 -4.91
C ASP A 138 -27.20 -1.83 -5.78
N TYR A 139 -25.97 -1.35 -5.93
CA TYR A 139 -25.58 -0.24 -6.81
C TYR A 139 -25.20 -0.65 -8.24
N GLN A 140 -25.27 -1.94 -8.61
CA GLN A 140 -25.04 -2.37 -10.00
C GLN A 140 -25.89 -1.59 -11.04
N PRO A 141 -27.18 -1.23 -10.80
CA PRO A 141 -27.96 -0.43 -11.75
C PRO A 141 -27.42 1.00 -12.01
N VAL A 142 -26.57 1.52 -11.11
CA VAL A 142 -25.87 2.80 -11.30
C VAL A 142 -24.63 2.59 -12.17
N LEU A 143 -23.86 1.54 -11.90
CA LEU A 143 -22.75 1.13 -12.75
C LEU A 143 -23.22 0.77 -14.17
N ASP A 144 -24.38 0.13 -14.32
CA ASP A 144 -24.98 -0.17 -15.63
C ASP A 144 -25.27 1.09 -16.45
N ARG A 145 -25.75 2.17 -15.80
CA ARG A 145 -25.95 3.47 -16.43
C ARG A 145 -24.63 4.14 -16.80
N PHE A 146 -23.59 3.96 -15.98
CA PHE A 146 -22.24 4.37 -16.34
C PHE A 146 -21.66 3.54 -17.52
N ASN A 147 -21.92 2.24 -17.57
CA ASN A 147 -21.50 1.34 -18.65
C ASN A 147 -22.21 1.69 -19.97
N ALA A 148 -23.48 2.11 -19.89
CA ALA A 148 -24.26 2.63 -21.02
C ALA A 148 -23.86 4.06 -21.46
N GLY A 149 -23.03 4.77 -20.68
CA GLY A 149 -22.60 6.14 -20.96
C GLY A 149 -23.56 7.24 -20.47
N GLU A 150 -24.62 6.89 -19.73
CA GLU A 150 -25.66 7.82 -19.23
C GLU A 150 -25.27 8.64 -18.00
N LEU A 151 -24.20 8.24 -17.31
CA LEU A 151 -23.53 8.99 -16.24
C LEU A 151 -22.10 9.30 -16.68
N SER A 152 -21.53 10.43 -16.26
CA SER A 152 -20.08 10.68 -16.36
C SER A 152 -19.34 10.15 -15.12
N PRO A 153 -18.00 9.99 -15.15
CA PRO A 153 -17.21 9.68 -13.95
C PRO A 153 -17.48 10.67 -12.80
N ALA A 154 -17.65 11.96 -13.10
CA ALA A 154 -17.91 13.01 -12.12
C ALA A 154 -19.34 13.00 -11.53
N ASP A 155 -20.28 12.24 -12.12
CA ASP A 155 -21.63 12.05 -11.54
C ASP A 155 -21.69 10.86 -10.57
N LEU A 156 -20.66 10.01 -10.52
CA LEU A 156 -20.71 8.74 -9.80
C LEU A 156 -20.70 8.89 -8.27
N GLU A 157 -19.99 9.87 -7.72
CA GLU A 157 -19.94 10.14 -6.27
C GLU A 157 -21.35 10.20 -5.65
N LEU A 158 -22.19 11.07 -6.22
CA LEU A 158 -23.57 11.29 -5.80
C LEU A 158 -24.50 10.14 -6.23
N ALA A 159 -24.22 9.48 -7.35
CA ALA A 159 -25.06 8.39 -7.86
C ALA A 159 -24.86 7.06 -7.12
N LEU A 160 -23.67 6.82 -6.57
CA LEU A 160 -23.31 5.64 -5.76
C LEU A 160 -23.47 5.88 -4.25
N ASP A 161 -23.88 7.09 -3.83
CA ASP A 161 -23.91 7.52 -2.42
C ASP A 161 -22.57 7.27 -1.72
N TRP A 162 -21.47 7.65 -2.39
CA TRP A 162 -20.12 7.12 -2.14
C TRP A 162 -19.61 7.28 -0.70
N ALA A 163 -20.04 8.33 0.01
CA ALA A 163 -19.70 8.54 1.41
C ALA A 163 -20.33 7.52 2.38
N ASP A 164 -21.56 7.06 2.10
CA ASP A 164 -22.27 6.05 2.90
C ASP A 164 -22.04 4.61 2.39
N THR A 165 -21.63 4.48 1.11
CA THR A 165 -21.31 3.23 0.42
C THR A 165 -19.85 2.76 0.64
N TRP A 166 -18.88 3.68 0.64
CA TRP A 166 -17.45 3.35 0.81
C TRP A 166 -16.76 4.18 1.88
N GLY A 167 -17.00 5.50 1.92
CA GLY A 167 -16.51 6.38 2.99
C GLY A 167 -15.07 6.91 2.83
N HIS A 168 -14.31 6.43 1.84
CA HIS A 168 -13.04 7.04 1.43
C HIS A 168 -13.27 8.16 0.40
N PRO A 169 -12.42 9.21 0.31
CA PRO A 169 -12.60 10.31 -0.64
C PRO A 169 -12.75 9.83 -2.09
N PHE A 170 -13.74 10.36 -2.83
CA PHE A 170 -14.03 9.88 -4.19
C PHE A 170 -12.95 10.27 -5.20
N GLU A 171 -12.25 11.38 -4.97
CA GLU A 171 -11.19 11.90 -5.81
C GLU A 171 -9.99 10.94 -5.95
N LEU A 172 -9.79 10.07 -4.94
CA LEU A 172 -8.81 8.98 -4.99
C LEU A 172 -9.14 7.97 -6.10
N TYR A 173 -10.43 7.64 -6.28
CA TYR A 173 -10.92 6.60 -7.18
C TYR A 173 -11.36 7.14 -8.55
N LEU A 174 -11.57 8.45 -8.68
CA LEU A 174 -11.93 9.11 -9.95
C LEU A 174 -11.02 8.72 -11.14
N PRO A 175 -9.67 8.64 -11.03
CA PRO A 175 -8.80 8.22 -12.15
C PRO A 175 -9.15 6.84 -12.72
N ILE A 176 -9.61 5.91 -11.87
CA ILE A 176 -10.02 4.56 -12.26
C ILE A 176 -11.31 4.63 -13.09
N PHE A 177 -12.30 5.40 -12.64
CA PHE A 177 -13.55 5.59 -13.38
C PHE A 177 -13.34 6.36 -14.69
N GLU A 178 -12.46 7.37 -14.72
CA GLU A 178 -12.08 8.07 -15.96
C GLU A 178 -11.39 7.12 -16.95
N LYS A 179 -10.41 6.31 -16.50
CA LYS A 179 -9.73 5.33 -17.35
C LYS A 179 -10.68 4.23 -17.83
N ALA A 180 -11.58 3.74 -16.98
CA ALA A 180 -12.62 2.79 -17.37
C ALA A 180 -13.54 3.37 -18.47
N ARG A 181 -13.92 4.65 -18.38
CA ARG A 181 -14.69 5.35 -19.43
C ARG A 181 -13.89 5.52 -20.72
N GLU A 182 -12.63 5.95 -20.65
CA GLU A 182 -11.75 6.11 -21.82
C GLU A 182 -11.57 4.79 -22.58
N LEU A 183 -11.31 3.71 -21.84
CA LEU A 183 -11.11 2.38 -22.39
C LEU A 183 -12.43 1.68 -22.78
N GLY A 184 -13.59 2.16 -22.33
CA GLY A 184 -14.88 1.50 -22.56
C GLY A 184 -15.01 0.17 -21.81
N VAL A 185 -14.47 0.11 -20.59
CA VAL A 185 -14.56 -1.04 -19.69
C VAL A 185 -15.94 -1.03 -19.03
N ALA A 186 -16.59 -2.19 -18.96
CA ALA A 186 -17.78 -2.37 -18.15
C ALA A 186 -17.38 -2.62 -16.70
N VAL A 187 -17.96 -1.84 -15.78
CA VAL A 187 -17.69 -1.85 -14.35
C VAL A 187 -18.81 -2.59 -13.61
N TYR A 188 -18.44 -3.40 -12.63
CA TYR A 188 -19.32 -4.26 -11.84
C TYR A 188 -19.09 -4.09 -10.35
N ALA A 189 -20.16 -4.16 -9.58
CA ALA A 189 -20.15 -4.23 -8.13
C ALA A 189 -19.93 -5.68 -7.69
N LEU A 190 -19.01 -5.91 -6.76
CA LEU A 190 -18.67 -7.26 -6.29
C LEU A 190 -19.10 -7.56 -4.86
N ASN A 191 -19.33 -6.55 -4.02
CA ASN A 191 -19.38 -6.74 -2.57
C ASN A 191 -20.82 -6.71 -1.99
N VAL A 192 -20.94 -7.09 -0.71
CA VAL A 192 -22.18 -7.02 0.06
C VAL A 192 -22.54 -5.55 0.35
N PRO A 193 -23.80 -5.11 0.21
CA PRO A 193 -24.21 -3.75 0.54
C PRO A 193 -23.86 -3.38 1.99
N PRO A 194 -23.24 -2.23 2.27
CA PRO A 194 -22.77 -1.87 3.62
C PRO A 194 -23.85 -1.90 4.70
N ARG A 195 -25.12 -1.64 4.33
CA ARG A 195 -26.27 -1.80 5.24
C ARG A 195 -26.46 -3.25 5.70
N VAL A 196 -26.35 -4.20 4.78
CA VAL A 196 -26.45 -5.65 5.06
C VAL A 196 -25.24 -6.10 5.89
N VAL A 197 -24.03 -5.64 5.56
CA VAL A 197 -22.82 -5.90 6.38
C VAL A 197 -23.02 -5.40 7.82
N ARG A 198 -23.55 -4.18 8.00
CA ARG A 198 -23.84 -3.61 9.32
C ARG A 198 -24.81 -4.49 10.10
N LEU A 199 -25.94 -4.88 9.51
CA LEU A 199 -26.97 -5.73 10.13
C LEU A 199 -26.45 -7.14 10.44
N TYR A 200 -25.78 -7.80 9.50
CA TYR A 200 -25.14 -9.11 9.67
C TYR A 200 -24.15 -9.10 10.86
N ARG A 201 -23.36 -8.02 10.99
CA ARG A 201 -22.40 -7.82 12.08
C ARG A 201 -23.05 -7.58 13.44
N THR A 202 -24.18 -6.88 13.52
CA THR A 202 -24.83 -6.52 14.79
C THR A 202 -25.88 -7.53 15.25
N GLU A 203 -26.75 -7.98 14.35
CA GLU A 203 -27.95 -8.75 14.64
C GLU A 203 -27.84 -10.22 14.22
N GLY A 204 -26.92 -10.56 13.32
CA GLY A 204 -26.74 -11.92 12.80
C GLY A 204 -27.58 -12.21 11.56
N GLU A 205 -27.14 -13.22 10.81
CA GLU A 205 -27.72 -13.61 9.53
C GLU A 205 -29.17 -14.12 9.66
N GLU A 206 -29.49 -14.70 10.80
CA GLU A 206 -30.81 -15.24 11.14
C GLU A 206 -31.90 -14.16 11.35
N ASN A 207 -31.49 -12.90 11.51
CA ASN A 207 -32.40 -11.75 11.69
C ASN A 207 -32.50 -10.85 10.45
N LEU A 208 -31.74 -11.14 9.38
CA LEU A 208 -31.88 -10.47 8.08
C LEU A 208 -33.19 -10.88 7.40
N ASP A 209 -33.84 -9.93 6.73
CA ASP A 209 -35.08 -10.20 5.99
C ASP A 209 -34.83 -10.93 4.65
N GLU A 210 -35.92 -11.32 3.98
CA GLU A 210 -35.84 -12.09 2.73
C GLU A 210 -35.13 -11.33 1.60
N GLN A 211 -35.13 -9.99 1.59
CA GLN A 211 -34.40 -9.18 0.63
C GLN A 211 -32.93 -9.07 1.02
N ASP A 212 -32.61 -8.77 2.28
CA ASP A 212 -31.22 -8.65 2.73
C ASP A 212 -30.43 -9.95 2.57
N ARG A 213 -31.11 -11.09 2.71
CA ARG A 213 -30.53 -12.42 2.48
C ARG A 213 -30.23 -12.72 1.00
N THR A 214 -30.73 -11.96 0.02
CA THR A 214 -30.33 -12.13 -1.40
C THR A 214 -29.01 -11.45 -1.74
N TYR A 215 -28.49 -10.60 -0.84
CA TYR A 215 -27.21 -9.92 -0.99
C TYR A 215 -26.05 -10.64 -0.26
N LEU A 216 -26.28 -11.86 0.24
CA LEU A 216 -25.26 -12.73 0.81
C LEU A 216 -24.76 -13.72 -0.27
N PRO A 217 -23.50 -14.18 -0.19
CA PRO A 217 -23.02 -15.29 -1.03
C PRO A 217 -23.80 -16.57 -0.73
N ALA A 218 -24.02 -17.39 -1.76
CA ALA A 218 -24.65 -18.71 -1.63
C ALA A 218 -23.80 -19.69 -0.80
N GLN A 219 -22.49 -19.47 -0.71
CA GLN A 219 -21.59 -20.19 0.18
C GLN A 219 -20.65 -19.23 0.91
N LEU A 220 -20.76 -19.15 2.24
CA LEU A 220 -19.77 -18.48 3.08
C LEU A 220 -18.56 -19.40 3.27
N ILE A 221 -17.39 -18.96 2.80
CA ILE A 221 -16.11 -19.67 2.89
C ILE A 221 -15.24 -18.97 3.92
N GLY A 222 -14.94 -19.68 5.00
CA GLY A 222 -14.07 -19.22 6.08
C GLY A 222 -12.61 -18.99 5.63
N PRO A 223 -11.79 -18.38 6.49
CA PRO A 223 -10.36 -18.20 6.22
C PRO A 223 -9.62 -19.54 6.17
N SER A 224 -8.48 -19.55 5.47
CA SER A 224 -7.51 -20.66 5.55
C SER A 224 -6.80 -20.65 6.93
N GLU A 225 -6.05 -21.70 7.25
CA GLU A 225 -5.32 -21.77 8.53
C GLU A 225 -4.25 -20.67 8.62
N GLU A 226 -3.66 -20.30 7.48
CA GLU A 226 -2.69 -19.22 7.32
C GLU A 226 -3.35 -17.83 7.42
N GLN A 227 -4.48 -17.60 6.73
CA GLN A 227 -5.23 -16.35 6.81
C GLN A 227 -5.70 -16.07 8.26
N ILE A 228 -5.96 -17.10 9.07
CA ILE A 228 -6.30 -16.96 10.49
C ILE A 228 -5.16 -16.34 11.30
N GLU A 229 -3.89 -16.62 10.99
CA GLU A 229 -2.75 -16.06 11.72
C GLU A 229 -2.52 -14.59 11.33
N ALA A 230 -2.53 -14.27 10.03
CA ALA A 230 -2.39 -12.88 9.56
C ALA A 230 -3.55 -11.96 10.02
N LEU A 231 -4.80 -12.45 9.94
CA LEU A 231 -5.95 -11.69 10.45
C LEU A 231 -5.95 -11.55 11.99
N GLN A 232 -5.20 -12.38 12.74
CA GLN A 232 -5.00 -12.14 14.18
C GLN A 232 -4.06 -10.95 14.40
N GLU A 233 -2.95 -10.85 13.67
CA GLU A 233 -2.06 -9.69 13.80
C GLU A 233 -2.74 -8.38 13.40
N GLU A 234 -3.43 -8.37 12.25
CA GLU A 234 -4.19 -7.20 11.76
C GLU A 234 -5.27 -6.79 12.79
N MET A 235 -5.96 -7.76 13.38
CA MET A 235 -6.92 -7.55 14.45
C MET A 235 -6.27 -7.04 15.75
N GLU A 236 -5.05 -7.43 16.11
CA GLU A 236 -4.36 -6.88 17.29
C GLU A 236 -3.93 -5.42 17.05
N ARG A 237 -3.40 -5.10 15.86
CA ARG A 237 -3.09 -3.73 15.42
C ARG A 237 -4.34 -2.84 15.48
N HIS A 238 -5.45 -3.27 14.88
CA HIS A 238 -6.73 -2.56 14.91
C HIS A 238 -7.42 -2.56 16.29
N GLY A 239 -7.21 -3.61 17.10
CA GLY A 239 -7.78 -3.77 18.43
C GLY A 239 -7.30 -2.70 19.42
N ALA A 240 -6.01 -2.33 19.35
CA ALA A 240 -5.45 -1.23 20.13
C ALA A 240 -6.17 0.10 19.85
N MET A 241 -6.33 0.47 18.58
CA MET A 241 -7.06 1.68 18.17
C MET A 241 -8.56 1.61 18.52
N ALA A 242 -9.20 0.45 18.41
CA ALA A 242 -10.60 0.26 18.77
C ALA A 242 -10.84 0.43 20.28
N GLN A 243 -9.86 0.07 21.11
CA GLN A 243 -9.92 0.23 22.56
C GLN A 243 -9.77 1.69 22.99
N GLU A 244 -8.91 2.48 22.35
CA GLU A 244 -8.85 3.94 22.56
C GLU A 244 -10.15 4.64 22.13
N ARG A 245 -10.73 4.22 20.99
CA ARG A 245 -12.01 4.75 20.49
C ARG A 245 -13.25 4.25 21.24
N GLY A 246 -13.08 3.42 22.28
CA GLY A 246 -14.15 2.99 23.19
C GLY A 246 -15.14 1.97 22.61
N SER A 247 -14.79 1.26 21.54
CA SER A 247 -15.68 0.32 20.85
C SER A 247 -15.84 -1.00 21.61
N THR A 248 -16.93 -1.16 22.36
CA THR A 248 -17.29 -2.45 22.99
C THR A 248 -17.99 -3.39 22.00
N GLY A 249 -17.40 -4.55 21.72
CA GLY A 249 -18.05 -5.61 20.92
C GLY A 249 -17.21 -6.22 19.79
N PHE A 250 -15.96 -5.82 19.63
CA PHE A 250 -14.99 -6.47 18.75
C PHE A 250 -14.68 -7.90 19.27
N SER A 251 -14.67 -8.89 18.38
CA SER A 251 -14.21 -10.25 18.69
C SER A 251 -13.61 -10.90 17.44
N PRO A 252 -12.63 -11.82 17.58
CA PRO A 252 -11.94 -12.43 16.42
C PRO A 252 -12.93 -13.13 15.49
N GLU A 253 -13.88 -13.87 16.06
CA GLU A 253 -14.87 -14.64 15.30
C GLU A 253 -15.86 -13.73 14.54
N ARG A 254 -16.10 -12.51 15.01
CA ARG A 254 -16.86 -11.51 14.24
C ARG A 254 -16.01 -10.88 13.14
N PHE A 255 -14.73 -10.61 13.41
CA PHE A 255 -13.81 -10.04 12.43
C PHE A 255 -13.59 -10.99 11.24
N PHE A 256 -13.13 -12.21 11.49
CA PHE A 256 -12.90 -13.21 10.44
C PHE A 256 -14.17 -13.55 9.66
N ARG A 257 -15.35 -13.54 10.30
CA ARG A 257 -16.64 -13.80 9.64
C ARG A 257 -17.07 -12.66 8.71
N ILE A 258 -16.68 -11.42 8.98
CA ILE A 258 -16.92 -10.28 8.07
C ILE A 258 -15.93 -10.29 6.91
N GLN A 259 -14.65 -10.54 7.16
CA GLN A 259 -13.65 -10.75 6.08
C GLN A 259 -14.09 -11.88 5.13
N SER A 260 -14.48 -13.03 5.70
CA SER A 260 -15.03 -14.17 4.94
C SER A 260 -16.28 -13.82 4.13
N LEU A 261 -17.15 -12.93 4.65
CA LEU A 261 -18.37 -12.51 3.97
C LEU A 261 -18.05 -11.65 2.74
N TRP A 262 -17.10 -10.72 2.86
CA TRP A 262 -16.59 -9.90 1.76
C TRP A 262 -15.86 -10.77 0.72
N ASP A 263 -14.86 -11.55 1.13
CA ASP A 263 -14.09 -12.45 0.26
C ASP A 263 -15.00 -13.40 -0.56
N SER A 264 -15.96 -14.05 0.13
CA SER A 264 -16.86 -15.01 -0.52
C SER A 264 -17.83 -14.34 -1.49
N MET A 265 -18.36 -13.17 -1.13
CA MET A 265 -19.23 -12.41 -2.03
C MET A 265 -18.46 -11.93 -3.26
N MET A 266 -17.28 -11.36 -3.09
CA MET A 266 -16.48 -10.86 -4.21
C MET A 266 -16.08 -11.97 -5.18
N ALA A 267 -15.65 -13.13 -4.67
CA ALA A 267 -15.34 -14.29 -5.50
C ALA A 267 -16.59 -14.83 -6.23
N GLU A 268 -17.74 -14.94 -5.55
CA GLU A 268 -18.98 -15.42 -6.17
C GLU A 268 -19.50 -14.45 -7.24
N GLN A 269 -19.45 -13.14 -7.00
CA GLN A 269 -19.83 -12.13 -7.99
C GLN A 269 -18.86 -12.07 -9.17
N ALA A 270 -17.54 -12.17 -8.94
CA ALA A 270 -16.55 -12.23 -10.01
C ALA A 270 -16.78 -13.46 -10.89
N LEU A 271 -17.03 -14.63 -10.30
CA LEU A 271 -17.39 -15.85 -11.04
C LEU A 271 -18.71 -15.72 -11.80
N ARG A 272 -19.73 -15.07 -11.21
CA ARG A 272 -20.99 -14.79 -11.90
C ARG A 272 -20.77 -13.89 -13.12
N VAL A 273 -20.05 -12.78 -12.96
CA VAL A 273 -19.74 -11.81 -14.02
C VAL A 273 -18.89 -12.46 -15.13
N ALA A 274 -17.88 -13.26 -14.77
CA ALA A 274 -17.07 -14.02 -15.75
C ALA A 274 -17.94 -14.98 -16.59
N ARG A 275 -18.86 -15.71 -15.95
CA ARG A 275 -19.78 -16.67 -16.61
C ARG A 275 -20.86 -15.98 -17.45
N GLU A 276 -21.44 -14.88 -16.98
CA GLU A 276 -22.48 -14.13 -17.71
C GLU A 276 -21.92 -13.42 -18.94
N THR A 277 -20.70 -12.89 -18.86
CA THR A 277 -20.10 -12.08 -19.91
C THR A 277 -19.14 -12.85 -20.83
N ASN A 278 -18.64 -14.02 -20.38
CA ASN A 278 -17.54 -14.80 -21.00
C ASN A 278 -16.27 -13.94 -21.20
N ARG A 279 -15.85 -13.23 -20.14
CA ARG A 279 -14.72 -12.29 -20.12
C ARG A 279 -13.92 -12.46 -18.83
N GLN A 280 -12.61 -12.19 -18.88
CA GLN A 280 -11.77 -12.02 -17.69
C GLN A 280 -12.33 -10.92 -16.78
N VAL A 281 -12.19 -11.08 -15.47
CA VAL A 281 -12.50 -10.02 -14.49
C VAL A 281 -11.22 -9.48 -13.86
N VAL A 282 -10.99 -8.18 -14.02
CA VAL A 282 -9.99 -7.43 -13.25
C VAL A 282 -10.69 -6.95 -11.97
N ILE A 283 -10.19 -7.34 -10.80
CA ILE A 283 -10.76 -7.03 -9.48
C ILE A 283 -9.90 -5.96 -8.82
N LEU A 284 -10.51 -4.88 -8.33
CA LEU A 284 -9.87 -3.93 -7.43
C LEU A 284 -10.41 -4.13 -6.02
N ALA A 285 -9.51 -4.37 -5.06
CA ALA A 285 -9.80 -4.63 -3.66
C ALA A 285 -8.61 -4.24 -2.78
N GLY A 286 -8.84 -4.07 -1.47
CA GLY A 286 -7.79 -3.82 -0.48
C GLY A 286 -6.75 -4.94 -0.46
N GLN A 287 -5.47 -4.62 -0.16
CA GLN A 287 -4.39 -5.60 -0.29
C GLN A 287 -4.61 -6.89 0.52
N GLY A 288 -5.20 -6.82 1.73
CA GLY A 288 -5.54 -7.99 2.56
C GLY A 288 -6.60 -8.93 1.97
N HIS A 289 -7.33 -8.50 0.94
CA HIS A 289 -8.23 -9.35 0.15
C HIS A 289 -7.53 -10.07 -1.02
N VAL A 290 -6.25 -9.76 -1.29
CA VAL A 290 -5.49 -10.20 -2.47
C VAL A 290 -4.17 -10.89 -2.10
N GLU A 291 -3.43 -10.37 -1.13
CA GLU A 291 -2.09 -10.80 -0.75
C GLU A 291 -2.03 -12.25 -0.22
N GLN A 292 -0.90 -12.92 -0.49
CA GLN A 292 -0.64 -14.34 -0.20
C GLN A 292 -1.71 -15.33 -0.72
N GLY A 293 -2.58 -14.90 -1.63
CA GLY A 293 -3.70 -15.71 -2.16
C GLY A 293 -4.83 -15.96 -1.16
N TRP A 294 -4.71 -15.47 0.07
CA TRP A 294 -5.53 -15.91 1.19
C TRP A 294 -6.96 -15.40 1.17
N GLY A 295 -7.21 -14.20 0.66
CA GLY A 295 -8.54 -13.57 0.58
C GLY A 295 -9.40 -14.13 -0.55
N ILE A 296 -9.75 -13.26 -1.51
CA ILE A 296 -10.55 -13.58 -2.69
C ILE A 296 -9.98 -14.76 -3.51
N PRO A 297 -8.65 -14.91 -3.75
CA PRO A 297 -8.13 -16.00 -4.58
C PRO A 297 -8.43 -17.39 -4.00
N HIS A 298 -8.29 -17.60 -2.68
CA HIS A 298 -8.69 -18.82 -2.00
C HIS A 298 -10.17 -19.18 -2.23
N ARG A 299 -11.06 -18.16 -2.29
CA ARG A 299 -12.49 -18.36 -2.55
C ARG A 299 -12.77 -18.64 -4.02
N LEU A 300 -12.03 -18.02 -4.95
CA LEU A 300 -12.11 -18.31 -6.39
C LEU A 300 -11.74 -19.77 -6.66
N GLU A 301 -10.57 -20.24 -6.18
CA GLU A 301 -10.14 -21.64 -6.33
C GLU A 301 -11.11 -22.62 -5.65
N THR A 302 -11.68 -22.26 -4.49
CA THR A 302 -12.70 -23.09 -3.84
C THR A 302 -14.01 -23.21 -4.65
N LEU A 303 -14.44 -22.14 -5.34
CA LEU A 303 -15.70 -22.06 -6.09
C LEU A 303 -15.56 -22.45 -7.57
N ALA A 304 -14.35 -22.46 -8.12
CA ALA A 304 -14.03 -22.84 -9.49
C ALA A 304 -12.59 -23.41 -9.62
N PRO A 305 -12.31 -24.61 -9.07
CA PRO A 305 -10.95 -25.15 -9.04
C PRO A 305 -10.27 -25.22 -10.41
N GLY A 306 -9.06 -24.69 -10.50
CA GLY A 306 -8.27 -24.59 -11.73
C GLY A 306 -8.61 -23.39 -12.62
N SER A 307 -9.15 -22.29 -12.06
CA SER A 307 -9.16 -20.98 -12.71
C SER A 307 -7.87 -20.23 -12.43
N GLU A 308 -7.23 -19.65 -13.44
CA GLU A 308 -5.96 -18.94 -13.28
C GLU A 308 -6.20 -17.54 -12.66
N ALA A 309 -5.56 -17.25 -11.53
CA ALA A 309 -5.68 -15.96 -10.84
C ALA A 309 -4.31 -15.27 -10.72
N LEU A 310 -4.14 -14.10 -11.33
CA LEU A 310 -2.97 -13.26 -11.16
C LEU A 310 -3.16 -12.31 -9.99
N LEU A 311 -2.21 -12.31 -9.06
CA LEU A 311 -2.13 -11.36 -7.96
C LEU A 311 -1.22 -10.19 -8.36
N VAL A 312 -1.68 -8.96 -8.15
CA VAL A 312 -0.93 -7.73 -8.46
C VAL A 312 -0.98 -6.82 -7.22
N VAL A 313 0.02 -6.91 -6.34
CA VAL A 313 -0.04 -6.29 -5.01
C VAL A 313 0.95 -5.12 -4.85
N PRO A 314 0.61 -4.11 -4.03
CA PRO A 314 1.52 -3.03 -3.70
C PRO A 314 2.71 -3.56 -2.88
N TRP A 315 3.94 -3.20 -3.25
CA TRP A 315 5.12 -3.44 -2.43
C TRP A 315 5.59 -2.15 -1.74
N ARG A 316 6.19 -2.30 -0.56
CA ARG A 316 6.43 -1.21 0.42
C ARG A 316 7.85 -1.12 0.99
N GLY A 317 8.76 -2.00 0.57
CA GLY A 317 10.10 -2.11 1.16
C GLY A 317 10.30 -3.36 2.02
N GLU A 318 9.22 -4.07 2.34
CA GLU A 318 9.19 -5.26 3.19
C GLU A 318 9.95 -6.46 2.58
N GLU A 319 10.41 -7.37 3.43
CA GLU A 319 10.91 -8.69 3.00
C GLU A 319 9.79 -9.47 2.29
N ILE A 320 10.14 -10.17 1.22
CA ILE A 320 9.16 -10.81 0.34
C ILE A 320 9.16 -12.31 0.62
N GLU A 321 8.01 -12.83 1.06
CA GLU A 321 7.80 -14.26 1.24
C GLU A 321 7.68 -14.99 -0.12
N ASP A 322 8.13 -16.24 -0.20
CA ASP A 322 8.14 -17.03 -1.45
C ASP A 322 6.73 -17.53 -1.84
N ASP A 323 5.88 -16.66 -2.38
CA ASP A 323 4.62 -17.04 -3.04
C ASP A 323 4.72 -17.01 -4.59
N PRO A 324 4.73 -18.16 -5.28
CA PRO A 324 4.93 -18.25 -6.72
C PRO A 324 3.65 -17.92 -7.51
N GLY A 325 3.41 -16.64 -7.74
CA GLY A 325 2.32 -16.16 -8.61
C GLY A 325 2.07 -14.65 -8.59
N GLN A 326 2.77 -13.90 -7.73
CA GLN A 326 2.53 -12.48 -7.53
C GLN A 326 3.38 -11.59 -8.46
N VAL A 327 2.73 -10.56 -9.01
CA VAL A 327 3.39 -9.36 -9.53
C VAL A 327 3.34 -8.28 -8.45
N LEU A 328 4.48 -7.67 -8.15
CA LEU A 328 4.59 -6.55 -7.24
C LEU A 328 4.62 -5.23 -8.02
N PHE A 329 4.01 -4.17 -7.49
CA PHE A 329 4.22 -2.81 -7.99
C PHE A 329 4.76 -1.89 -6.90
N TYR A 330 5.84 -1.15 -7.22
CA TYR A 330 6.39 -0.15 -6.30
C TYR A 330 5.72 1.20 -6.51
N CYS A 331 5.20 1.78 -5.42
CA CYS A 331 4.46 3.02 -5.44
C CYS A 331 4.94 4.02 -4.38
N GLY A 332 6.23 4.35 -4.41
CA GLY A 332 6.74 5.54 -3.72
C GLY A 332 6.14 6.80 -4.35
N LEU A 333 5.22 7.47 -3.66
CA LEU A 333 4.66 8.76 -4.10
C LEU A 333 5.65 9.91 -3.81
N SER A 334 6.85 9.83 -4.40
CA SER A 334 7.98 10.74 -4.18
C SER A 334 7.73 12.13 -4.81
N HIS A 335 7.05 12.99 -4.05
CA HIS A 335 6.73 14.35 -4.44
C HIS A 335 7.97 15.24 -4.31
N ARG A 336 8.67 15.47 -5.44
CA ARG A 336 9.72 16.51 -5.52
C ARG A 336 9.10 17.91 -5.46
N SER A 337 9.32 18.58 -4.34
CA SER A 337 8.88 19.93 -4.06
C SER A 337 9.69 20.98 -4.83
N ARG A 338 9.03 22.08 -5.21
CA ARG A 338 9.70 23.29 -5.75
C ARG A 338 10.65 23.97 -4.75
N LEU A 339 10.69 23.51 -3.50
CA LEU A 339 11.66 23.95 -2.49
C LEU A 339 12.98 23.17 -2.57
N GLY A 340 13.04 22.06 -3.32
CA GLY A 340 14.21 21.19 -3.47
C GLY A 340 14.34 20.12 -2.40
N PHE A 341 13.23 19.59 -1.90
CA PHE A 341 13.18 18.30 -1.17
C PHE A 341 12.27 17.32 -1.92
N THR A 342 12.53 16.02 -1.79
CA THR A 342 11.63 14.94 -2.25
C THR A 342 10.98 14.31 -1.03
N LEU A 343 9.64 14.19 -1.05
CA LEU A 343 8.85 13.63 0.04
C LEU A 343 8.18 12.33 -0.37
N ILE A 344 8.37 11.27 0.41
CA ILE A 344 7.53 10.07 0.38
C ILE A 344 6.41 10.23 1.43
N TRP A 345 5.24 9.65 1.16
CA TRP A 345 4.19 9.55 2.16
C TRP A 345 4.40 8.31 3.02
N ASP A 346 4.53 8.50 4.34
CA ASP A 346 4.71 7.45 5.33
C ASP A 346 3.42 7.36 6.18
N LEU A 347 2.81 6.17 6.21
CA LEU A 347 1.56 5.91 6.93
C LEU A 347 1.77 5.35 8.34
N GLU A 348 2.94 4.74 8.61
CA GLU A 348 3.19 4.01 9.86
C GLU A 348 3.94 4.87 10.89
N ALA A 349 4.75 5.82 10.42
CA ALA A 349 5.46 6.73 11.28
C ALA A 349 4.54 7.60 12.16
N ASN A 350 5.15 8.28 13.15
CA ASN A 350 4.44 9.15 14.10
C ASN A 350 3.33 8.41 14.88
N ASP A 351 3.59 7.17 15.28
CA ASP A 351 2.66 6.25 15.97
C ASP A 351 1.40 5.93 15.15
N GLY A 352 1.54 5.61 13.86
CA GLY A 352 0.42 5.29 12.97
C GLY A 352 -0.49 6.49 12.64
N ARG A 353 0.01 7.72 12.85
CA ARG A 353 -0.64 8.97 12.40
C ARG A 353 -0.11 9.46 11.05
N GLY A 354 1.00 8.89 10.60
CA GLY A 354 1.68 9.23 9.36
C GLY A 354 2.42 10.56 9.39
N GLY A 355 2.98 10.88 8.22
CA GLY A 355 3.68 12.12 7.91
C GLY A 355 4.36 12.04 6.55
N ALA A 356 4.98 13.14 6.10
CA ALA A 356 5.75 13.13 4.86
C ALA A 356 7.25 13.01 5.16
N LEU A 357 7.83 11.84 4.83
CA LEU A 357 9.25 11.54 5.04
C LEU A 357 10.10 12.22 3.97
N VAL A 358 11.12 12.97 4.39
CA VAL A 358 12.11 13.58 3.50
C VAL A 358 13.12 12.52 3.06
N GLU A 359 12.96 12.07 1.82
CA GLU A 359 13.83 11.11 1.13
C GLU A 359 15.12 11.77 0.62
N GLU A 360 14.99 12.99 0.06
CA GLU A 360 16.08 13.69 -0.63
C GLU A 360 16.01 15.19 -0.31
N VAL A 361 17.18 15.83 -0.22
CA VAL A 361 17.31 17.29 -0.20
C VAL A 361 18.36 17.68 -1.25
N GLU A 362 17.96 18.50 -2.22
CA GLU A 362 18.84 19.00 -3.28
C GLU A 362 19.88 19.97 -2.67
N PRO A 363 21.19 19.82 -2.90
CA PRO A 363 22.19 20.75 -2.38
C PRO A 363 22.05 22.17 -2.95
N GLY A 364 22.15 23.19 -2.09
CA GLY A 364 21.93 24.59 -2.44
C GLY A 364 20.45 24.99 -2.58
N SER A 365 19.52 24.11 -2.20
CA SER A 365 18.08 24.36 -2.30
C SER A 365 17.53 25.20 -1.13
N ARG A 366 16.26 25.61 -1.26
CA ARG A 366 15.53 26.32 -0.19
C ARG A 366 15.21 25.38 0.97
N ALA A 367 15.00 24.09 0.69
CA ALA A 367 14.90 23.03 1.69
C ALA A 367 16.17 22.94 2.56
N GLU A 368 17.35 22.83 1.94
CA GLU A 368 18.64 22.80 2.65
C GLU A 368 18.86 24.09 3.46
N ALA A 369 18.58 25.26 2.86
CA ALA A 369 18.70 26.55 3.52
C ALA A 369 17.76 26.73 4.72
N GLY A 370 16.57 26.12 4.68
CA GLY A 370 15.60 26.05 5.79
C GLY A 370 15.94 24.99 6.85
N GLY A 371 17.05 24.26 6.70
CA GLY A 371 17.52 23.26 7.66
C GLY A 371 16.79 21.91 7.60
N VAL A 372 16.08 21.63 6.51
CA VAL A 372 15.49 20.30 6.23
C VAL A 372 16.60 19.32 5.85
N VAL A 373 16.53 18.09 6.34
CA VAL A 373 17.50 17.02 6.04
C VAL A 373 16.81 15.70 5.69
N VAL A 374 17.53 14.81 5.02
CA VAL A 374 17.07 13.43 4.77
C VAL A 374 16.80 12.72 6.11
N GLY A 375 15.67 12.03 6.21
CA GLY A 375 15.20 11.39 7.44
C GLY A 375 14.39 12.29 8.38
N ASP A 376 14.08 13.54 7.99
CA ASP A 376 13.03 14.33 8.64
C ASP A 376 11.65 13.78 8.27
N LEU A 377 10.80 13.47 9.26
CA LEU A 377 9.37 13.21 9.01
C LEU A 377 8.57 14.49 9.27
N ILE A 378 8.03 15.12 8.23
CA ILE A 378 7.17 16.30 8.36
C ILE A 378 5.81 15.89 8.92
N ILE A 379 5.53 16.29 10.16
CA ILE A 379 4.27 16.01 10.87
C ILE A 379 3.31 17.21 10.89
N LYS A 380 3.79 18.45 10.72
CA LYS A 380 2.95 19.66 10.68
C LYS A 380 3.42 20.67 9.65
N ALA A 381 2.49 21.43 9.07
CA ALA A 381 2.78 22.52 8.13
C ALA A 381 1.81 23.70 8.35
N GLN A 382 2.32 24.92 8.51
CA GLN A 382 1.57 26.12 8.97
C GLN A 382 0.72 25.88 10.24
N GLY A 383 1.08 24.90 11.08
CA GLY A 383 0.34 24.51 12.28
C GLY A 383 -0.84 23.56 12.05
N LEU A 384 -1.08 23.12 10.81
CA LEU A 384 -1.95 21.99 10.49
C LEU A 384 -1.18 20.68 10.70
N GLU A 385 -1.81 19.66 11.27
CA GLU A 385 -1.27 18.29 11.26
C GLU A 385 -1.23 17.80 9.79
N VAL A 386 -0.11 17.21 9.38
CA VAL A 386 0.10 16.68 8.04
C VAL A 386 -0.40 15.24 8.01
N ASP A 387 -1.64 15.07 7.53
CA ASP A 387 -2.31 13.78 7.29
C ASP A 387 -2.29 13.36 5.81
N SER A 388 -1.80 14.24 4.93
CA SER A 388 -1.84 14.10 3.48
C SER A 388 -0.94 15.11 2.79
N MET A 389 -0.55 14.81 1.54
CA MET A 389 0.13 15.77 0.66
C MET A 389 -0.73 17.01 0.32
N GLY A 390 -2.06 16.90 0.48
CA GLY A 390 -3.00 18.01 0.34
C GLY A 390 -2.76 19.12 1.37
N VAL A 391 -2.53 18.75 2.64
CA VAL A 391 -2.20 19.72 3.70
C VAL A 391 -0.88 20.44 3.39
N LEU A 392 0.14 19.74 2.91
CA LEU A 392 1.42 20.34 2.53
C LEU A 392 1.28 21.32 1.36
N HIS A 393 0.44 20.98 0.37
CA HIS A 393 0.12 21.88 -0.73
C HIS A 393 -0.62 23.14 -0.24
N GLN A 394 -1.64 22.96 0.62
CA GLN A 394 -2.40 24.06 1.22
C GLN A 394 -1.51 24.98 2.07
N ALA A 395 -0.65 24.41 2.93
CA ALA A 395 0.27 25.16 3.76
C ALA A 395 1.28 25.97 2.92
N GLY A 396 1.79 25.39 1.83
CA GLY A 396 2.62 26.11 0.85
C GLY A 396 1.87 27.23 0.13
N MET A 397 0.60 27.01 -0.24
CA MET A 397 -0.25 28.06 -0.83
C MET A 397 -0.56 29.20 0.15
N GLN A 398 -0.74 28.88 1.44
CA GLN A 398 -0.97 29.86 2.50
C GLN A 398 0.28 30.69 2.77
N ALA A 399 1.42 30.04 3.02
CA ALA A 399 2.70 30.73 3.23
C ALA A 399 3.06 31.66 2.06
N ALA A 400 2.84 31.22 0.81
CA ALA A 400 3.04 32.04 -0.39
C ALA A 400 2.05 33.22 -0.57
N GLN A 401 1.02 33.32 0.28
CA GLN A 401 0.09 34.47 0.34
C GLN A 401 0.30 35.34 1.60
N GLU A 402 1.06 34.88 2.58
CA GLU A 402 1.28 35.55 3.87
C GLU A 402 2.63 36.29 3.90
N ASP A 403 3.70 35.63 4.38
CA ASP A 403 5.04 36.19 4.55
C ASP A 403 6.12 35.46 3.73
N HIS A 404 5.70 34.53 2.86
CA HIS A 404 6.54 33.58 2.13
C HIS A 404 7.32 32.59 3.02
N ILE A 405 7.01 32.44 4.31
CA ILE A 405 7.69 31.48 5.18
C ILE A 405 6.81 30.25 5.42
N LEU A 406 7.20 29.10 4.84
CA LEU A 406 6.58 27.81 5.12
C LEU A 406 7.13 27.27 6.44
N ARG A 407 6.27 27.22 7.46
CA ARG A 407 6.61 26.71 8.79
C ARG A 407 6.29 25.23 8.86
N LEU A 408 7.30 24.41 9.11
CA LEU A 408 7.18 22.95 9.24
C LEU A 408 7.47 22.54 10.69
N THR A 409 6.85 21.45 11.15
CA THR A 409 7.37 20.69 12.28
C THR A 409 7.73 19.31 11.80
N VAL A 410 8.95 18.87 12.10
CA VAL A 410 9.49 17.57 11.74
C VAL A 410 9.82 16.75 12.98
N LEU A 411 9.70 15.43 12.89
CA LEU A 411 10.38 14.52 13.82
C LEU A 411 11.76 14.18 13.26
N ARG A 412 12.81 14.42 14.06
CA ARG A 412 14.20 14.10 13.71
C ARG A 412 14.84 13.31 14.85
N GLY A 413 15.04 12.00 14.66
CA GLY A 413 15.57 11.12 15.70
C GLY A 413 14.68 10.98 16.95
N GLY A 414 13.39 11.32 16.83
CA GLY A 414 12.41 11.30 17.92
C GLY A 414 12.07 12.66 18.55
N ASP A 415 12.84 13.72 18.27
CA ASP A 415 12.55 15.08 18.75
C ASP A 415 11.68 15.87 17.75
N GLU A 416 10.67 16.60 18.23
CA GLU A 416 9.92 17.61 17.42
C GLU A 416 10.79 18.86 17.21
N ILE A 417 11.08 19.18 15.94
CA ILE A 417 11.85 20.36 15.52
C ILE A 417 11.00 21.24 14.62
N GLY A 418 10.87 22.54 14.97
CA GLY A 418 10.29 23.55 14.09
C GLY A 418 11.32 24.08 13.09
N LEU A 419 10.95 24.11 11.81
CA LEU A 419 11.76 24.65 10.70
C LEU A 419 10.98 25.77 9.98
N GLU A 420 11.70 26.77 9.45
CA GLU A 420 11.14 27.86 8.65
C GLU A 420 11.83 27.86 7.27
N VAL A 421 11.06 27.57 6.22
CA VAL A 421 11.57 27.47 4.83
C VAL A 421 11.09 28.65 4.01
N ASP A 422 12.02 29.45 3.49
CA ASP A 422 11.70 30.59 2.62
C ASP A 422 11.18 30.11 1.24
N MET A 423 10.01 30.61 0.85
CA MET A 423 9.33 30.30 -0.41
C MET A 423 9.50 31.39 -1.49
N ALA A 424 10.19 32.50 -1.20
CA ALA A 424 10.52 33.51 -2.20
C ALA A 424 11.43 32.94 -3.31
N SER A 425 11.27 33.42 -4.54
CA SER A 425 12.15 33.03 -5.65
C SER A 425 13.42 33.87 -5.68
N ASN A 426 14.56 33.24 -5.96
CA ASN A 426 15.84 33.92 -6.22
C ASN A 426 15.88 34.50 -7.66
N ASP A 427 14.82 35.20 -8.07
CA ASP A 427 14.76 35.94 -9.34
C ASP A 427 15.49 37.29 -9.20
N SER A 428 16.76 37.24 -8.82
CA SER A 428 17.61 38.42 -8.52
C SER A 428 19.02 38.38 -9.14
N GLU A 429 19.39 37.30 -9.84
CA GLU A 429 20.66 37.21 -10.60
C GLU A 429 20.44 37.04 -12.11
N SER A 430 19.77 38.01 -12.75
CA SER A 430 19.84 38.20 -14.22
C SER A 430 19.57 39.65 -14.68
N GLU A 431 20.49 40.57 -14.35
CA GLU A 431 20.70 41.86 -15.06
C GLU A 431 22.06 41.86 -15.79
#